data_AF-A0A925Y188-F1
#
_entry.id   AF-A0A925Y188-F1
#
_cell.length_a   1.000
_cell.length_b   1.000
_cell.length_c   1.000
_cell.angle_alpha   90.00
_cell.angle_beta   90.00
_cell.angle_gamma   90.00
#
_symmetry.space_group_name_H-M   'P 1'
#
loop_
_entity.id
_entity.type
_entity.pdbx_description
1 polymer ?
#
loop_
_entity_poly.entity_id
_entity_poly.type
_entity_poly.pdbx_seq_one_letter_code
_entity_poly.pdbx_strand_id
1 'polypeptide(L)'
;MPPPQKGYKIINHRDTQYRWIMQNLRGVNELVIYANAPVNGQALIAELPRIVSSDMVSQAIDFALTNNWKPNESGLPFRCKHHRKGFQLPNPEA
;
A
#
# COMPACT_ATOMS: atom_id res chain seq x y z
N MET A 1 27.87 6.61 -10.00
CA MET A 1 26.87 5.69 -9.41
C MET A 1 25.51 6.32 -9.65
N PRO A 2 24.56 5.66 -10.35
CA PRO A 2 23.25 6.24 -10.57
C PRO A 2 22.52 6.40 -9.22
N PRO A 3 21.74 7.48 -9.02
CA PRO A 3 20.96 7.65 -7.80
C PRO A 3 20.01 6.45 -7.62
N PRO A 4 19.70 6.03 -6.38
CA PRO A 4 18.76 4.95 -6.13
C PRO A 4 17.43 5.27 -6.83
N GLN A 5 17.15 4.59 -7.94
CA GLN A 5 15.86 4.72 -8.58
C GLN A 5 14.84 4.09 -7.64
N LYS A 6 13.84 4.87 -7.25
CA LYS A 6 12.71 4.42 -6.46
C LYS A 6 11.94 3.37 -7.26
N GLY A 7 12.39 2.12 -7.17
CA GLY A 7 11.85 1.02 -7.94
C GLY A 7 10.46 0.68 -7.44
N TYR A 8 9.52 0.53 -8.36
CA TYR A 8 8.25 -0.10 -8.08
C TYR A 8 8.31 -1.56 -8.50
N LYS A 9 7.52 -2.41 -7.85
CA LYS A 9 7.32 -3.80 -8.26
C LYS A 9 5.85 -3.98 -8.64
N ILE A 10 5.59 -4.97 -9.49
CA ILE A 10 4.25 -5.32 -9.96
C ILE A 10 3.89 -6.68 -9.39
N ILE A 11 2.63 -6.84 -8.97
CA ILE A 11 2.05 -8.13 -8.56
C ILE A 11 0.65 -8.26 -9.18
N ASN A 12 0.31 -9.45 -9.65
CA ASN A 12 -1.08 -9.79 -9.98
C ASN A 12 -1.71 -10.42 -8.74
N HIS A 13 -2.82 -9.83 -8.26
CA HIS A 13 -3.57 -10.34 -7.13
C HIS A 13 -5.06 -10.32 -7.46
N ARG A 14 -5.72 -11.48 -7.38
CA ARG A 14 -7.16 -11.64 -7.74
C ARG A 14 -7.50 -11.03 -9.11
N ASP A 15 -6.74 -11.43 -10.14
CA ASP A 15 -6.87 -10.97 -11.53
C ASP A 15 -6.69 -9.46 -11.77
N THR A 16 -6.29 -8.70 -10.74
CA THR A 16 -5.97 -7.28 -10.85
C THR A 16 -4.46 -7.08 -10.75
N GLN A 17 -3.90 -6.34 -11.69
CA GLN A 17 -2.49 -5.98 -11.67
C GLN A 17 -2.27 -4.74 -10.81
N TYR A 18 -1.42 -4.86 -9.79
CA TYR A 18 -1.06 -3.79 -8.87
C TYR A 18 0.40 -3.41 -9.03
N ARG A 19 0.68 -2.12 -8.87
CA ARG A 19 2.02 -1.55 -8.75
C ARG A 19 2.21 -1.08 -7.32
N TRP A 20 3.36 -1.40 -6.72
CA TRP A 20 3.65 -0.99 -5.35
C TRP A 20 5.08 -0.50 -5.16
N ILE A 21 5.26 0.34 -4.14
CA ILE A 21 6.54 0.90 -3.72
C ILE A 21 6.64 0.78 -2.21
N MET A 22 7.70 0.14 -1.71
CA MET A 22 8.10 0.25 -0.31
C MET A 22 9.20 1.30 -0.20
N GLN A 23 9.02 2.26 0.70
CA GLN A 23 9.93 3.38 0.88
C GLN A 23 10.11 3.67 2.38
N ASN A 24 11.26 4.19 2.77
CA ASN A 24 11.40 4.80 4.08
C ASN A 24 11.13 6.31 3.95
N LEU A 25 10.05 6.78 4.56
CA LEU A 25 9.67 8.18 4.58
C LEU A 25 9.68 8.68 6.03
N ARG A 26 10.53 9.67 6.33
CA ARG A 26 10.61 10.33 7.66
C ARG A 26 10.81 9.35 8.83
N GLY A 27 11.60 8.29 8.62
CA GLY A 27 11.91 7.29 9.65
C GLY A 27 10.87 6.19 9.81
N VAL A 28 9.79 6.19 9.00
CA VAL A 28 8.77 5.14 8.96
C VAL A 28 8.83 4.42 7.62
N ASN A 29 8.69 3.09 7.65
CA ASN A 29 8.54 2.31 6.42
C ASN A 29 7.10 2.48 5.92
N GLU A 30 6.93 2.82 4.65
CA GLU A 30 5.66 3.07 4.02
C GLU A 30 5.53 2.19 2.78
N LEU A 31 4.35 1.60 2.60
CA LEU A 31 3.96 0.86 1.41
C LEU A 31 2.87 1.62 0.68
N VAL A 32 3.11 1.96 -0.59
CA VAL A 32 2.15 2.62 -1.46
C VAL A 32 1.76 1.68 -2.58
N ILE A 33 0.46 1.45 -2.77
CA ILE A 33 -0.08 0.54 -3.79
C ILE A 33 -1.05 1.29 -4.69
N TYR A 34 -0.94 1.02 -5.99
CA TYR A 34 -1.81 1.50 -7.05
C TYR A 34 -2.29 0.30 -7.87
N ALA A 35 -3.51 0.35 -8.40
CA ALA A 35 -3.84 -0.53 -9.52
C ALA A 35 -3.15 -0.02 -10.80
N ASN A 36 -2.72 -0.92 -11.68
CA ASN A 36 -1.91 -0.58 -12.85
C ASN A 36 -2.73 -0.08 -14.05
N ALA A 37 -4.05 -0.35 -14.06
CA ALA A 37 -4.97 0.00 -15.15
C ALA A 37 -5.84 1.28 -14.95
N PRO A 38 -6.22 1.72 -13.73
CA PRO A 38 -7.12 2.85 -13.58
C PRO A 38 -6.42 4.20 -13.74
N VAL A 39 -7.00 5.05 -14.59
CA VAL A 39 -6.69 6.49 -14.62
C VAL A 39 -7.19 7.09 -13.31
N ASN A 40 -6.28 7.67 -12.51
CA ASN A 40 -6.58 8.27 -11.20
C ASN A 40 -7.19 7.31 -10.16
N GLY A 41 -6.78 6.04 -10.13
CA GLY A 41 -7.23 5.10 -9.09
C GLY A 41 -6.83 5.53 -7.67
N GLN A 42 -7.67 5.19 -6.68
CA GLN A 42 -7.43 5.48 -5.28
C GLN A 42 -6.16 4.76 -4.80
N ALA A 43 -5.17 5.52 -4.34
CA ALA A 43 -3.95 4.96 -3.77
C ALA A 43 -4.22 4.31 -2.40
N LEU A 44 -3.53 3.22 -2.10
CA LEU A 44 -3.45 2.63 -0.76
C LEU A 44 -2.09 2.98 -0.15
N ILE A 45 -2.10 3.58 1.03
CA ILE A 45 -0.90 3.95 1.78
C ILE A 45 -0.93 3.21 3.12
N ALA A 46 0.11 2.41 3.37
CA ALA A 46 0.23 1.64 4.59
C ALA A 46 1.51 1.97 5.35
N GLU A 47 1.40 2.26 6.64
CA GLU A 47 2.56 2.31 7.53
C GLU A 47 2.98 0.88 7.91
N LEU A 48 4.24 0.54 7.67
CA LEU A 48 4.81 -0.78 7.88
C LEU A 48 5.76 -0.81 9.09
N PRO A 49 5.97 -2.00 9.71
CA PRO A 49 6.99 -2.20 10.71
C PRO A 49 8.41 -2.07 10.13
N ARG A 50 9.42 -2.04 11.02
CA ARG A 50 10.84 -1.94 10.64
C ARG A 50 11.30 -3.08 9.73
N ILE A 51 10.81 -4.29 9.96
CA ILE A 51 11.09 -5.48 9.14
C ILE A 51 9.90 -5.68 8.20
N VAL A 52 10.15 -5.58 6.90
CA VAL A 52 9.12 -5.70 5.86
C VAL A 52 9.27 -7.02 5.10
N SER A 53 8.16 -7.66 4.76
CA SER A 53 8.14 -8.83 3.88
C SER A 53 7.26 -8.59 2.66
N SER A 54 7.49 -9.35 1.57
CA SER A 54 6.66 -9.26 0.37
C SER A 54 5.21 -9.67 0.60
N ASP A 55 4.96 -10.59 1.54
CA ASP A 55 3.61 -11.07 1.85
C ASP A 55 2.72 -9.98 2.45
N MET A 56 3.33 -8.95 3.07
CA MET A 56 2.60 -7.79 3.59
C MET A 56 1.90 -7.01 2.47
N VAL A 57 2.34 -7.11 1.22
CA VAL A 57 1.68 -6.46 0.07
C VAL A 57 0.30 -7.07 -0.16
N SER A 58 0.24 -8.40 -0.28
CA SER A 58 -1.04 -9.10 -0.49
C SER A 58 -1.98 -8.94 0.72
N GLN A 59 -1.43 -8.99 1.94
CA GLN A 59 -2.19 -8.76 3.16
C GLN A 59 -2.77 -7.33 3.24
N ALA A 60 -2.00 -6.31 2.82
CA ALA A 60 -2.48 -4.93 2.78
C ALA A 60 -3.63 -4.77 1.78
N ILE A 61 -3.50 -5.39 0.59
CA ILE A 61 -4.55 -5.38 -0.44
C ILE A 61 -5.83 -6.05 0.08
N ASP A 62 -5.72 -7.23 0.66
CA ASP A 62 -6.88 -7.97 1.19
C ASP A 62 -7.59 -7.20 2.31
N PHE A 63 -6.81 -6.60 3.22
CA PHE A 63 -7.36 -5.74 4.28
C PHE A 63 -8.08 -4.52 3.69
N ALA A 64 -7.44 -3.82 2.77
CA ALA A 64 -7.98 -2.61 2.19
C ALA A 64 -9.27 -2.88 1.40
N LEU A 65 -9.30 -3.93 0.57
CA LEU A 65 -10.51 -4.34 -0.18
C LEU A 65 -11.68 -4.66 0.76
N THR A 66 -11.41 -5.31 1.89
CA THR A 66 -12.42 -5.61 2.91
C THR A 66 -12.93 -4.34 3.63
N ASN A 67 -12.12 -3.29 3.67
CA ASN A 67 -12.43 -2.02 4.34
C ASN A 67 -12.85 -0.91 3.36
N ASN A 68 -13.48 -1.26 2.23
CA ASN A 68 -13.99 -0.33 1.22
C ASN A 68 -12.91 0.49 0.48
N TRP A 69 -11.67 0.01 0.38
CA TRP A 69 -10.73 0.58 -0.58
C TRP A 69 -11.19 0.27 -2.01
N LYS A 70 -11.26 1.29 -2.84
CA LYS A 70 -11.75 1.19 -4.21
C LYS A 70 -10.64 1.59 -5.18
N PRO A 71 -9.75 0.65 -5.57
CA PRO A 71 -8.58 0.96 -6.39
C PRO A 71 -8.93 1.55 -7.77
N ASN A 72 -10.15 1.32 -8.26
CA ASN A 72 -10.61 1.78 -9.57
C ASN A 72 -11.35 3.13 -9.53
N GLU A 73 -11.71 3.63 -8.34
CA GLU A 73 -12.37 4.92 -8.19
C GLU A 73 -11.33 6.00 -7.87
N SER A 74 -11.56 7.23 -8.30
CA SER A 74 -10.73 8.36 -7.89
C SER A 74 -11.16 8.84 -6.51
N GLY A 75 -10.19 9.10 -5.62
CA GLY A 75 -10.49 9.50 -4.25
C GLY A 75 -9.24 9.79 -3.43
N LEU A 76 -9.46 10.19 -2.17
CA LEU A 76 -8.39 10.38 -1.21
C LEU A 76 -7.67 9.04 -0.96
N PRO A 77 -6.34 9.04 -0.75
CA PRO A 77 -5.61 7.82 -0.45
C PRO A 77 -6.20 7.09 0.75
N PHE A 78 -6.48 5.80 0.59
CA PHE A 78 -6.87 4.94 1.69
C PHE A 78 -5.65 4.68 2.56
N ARG A 79 -5.74 4.97 3.85
CA ARG A 79 -4.63 4.83 4.80
C ARG A 79 -4.87 3.66 5.75
N CYS A 80 -3.82 2.90 6.05
CA CYS A 80 -3.83 1.85 7.06
C CYS A 80 -2.46 1.72 7.74
N LYS A 81 -2.40 1.00 8.85
CA LYS A 81 -1.18 0.78 9.62
C LYS A 81 -1.04 -0.69 10.02
N HIS A 82 0.16 -1.24 9.84
CA HIS A 82 0.46 -2.60 10.24
C HIS A 82 0.93 -2.65 11.70
N HIS A 83 0.17 -3.34 12.54
CA HIS A 83 0.51 -3.65 13.93
C HIS A 83 0.93 -5.12 14.07
N ARG A 84 1.40 -5.53 15.26
CA ARG A 84 1.78 -6.94 15.54
C ARG A 84 0.68 -7.96 15.22
N LYS A 85 -0.60 -7.55 15.25
CA LYS A 85 -1.76 -8.41 14.98
C LYS A 85 -2.32 -8.26 13.55
N GLY A 86 -1.66 -7.52 12.66
CA GLY A 86 -2.09 -7.27 11.29
C GLY A 86 -2.40 -5.79 11.00
N PHE A 87 -2.98 -5.53 9.83
CA PHE A 87 -3.38 -4.19 9.40
C PHE A 87 -4.61 -3.68 10.14
N GLN A 88 -4.60 -2.39 10.46
CA GLN A 88 -5.69 -1.67 11.12
C GLN A 88 -5.89 -0.31 10.45
N LEU A 89 -7.11 0.23 10.53
CA LEU A 89 -7.39 1.59 10.10
C LEU A 89 -6.63 2.57 11.02
N PRO A 90 -6.12 3.70 10.49
CA PRO A 90 -5.56 4.74 11.32
C PRO A 90 -6.69 5.25 12.23
N ASN A 91 -6.42 5.30 13.53
CA ASN A 91 -7.36 5.84 14.49
C ASN A 91 -7.70 7.29 14.07
N PRO A 92 -8.97 7.72 14.01
CA PRO A 92 -9.33 9.06 13.55
C PRO A 92 -8.89 10.21 14.47
N GLU A 93 -8.15 9.93 15.55
CA GLU A 93 -7.68 10.92 16.52
C GLU A 93 -6.17 10.81 16.72
N ALA A 94 -5.41 11.64 15.98
CA ALA A 94 -4.10 12.17 16.36
C ALA A 94 -3.77 13.39 15.49
#